data_AF-A0A349TAT3-F1
#
_entry.id   AF-A0A349TAT3-F1
#
_cell.length_a   1.000
_cell.length_b   1.000
_cell.length_c   1.000
_cell.angle_alpha   90.00
_cell.angle_beta   90.00
_cell.angle_gamma   90.00
#
_symmetry.space_group_name_H-M   'P 1'
#
loop_
_entity.id
_entity.type
_entity.pdbx_description
1 polymer ?
#
loop_
_entity_poly.entity_id
_entity_poly.type
_entity_poly.pdbx_seq_one_letter_code
_entity_poly.pdbx_strand_id
1 'polypeptide(L)'
;MSVTLTTFLGVLIKLGAAALIFNEVRGAVLSVPVLYGMYHSGAALMAIWFGFCSLAGIALSVIVPIIAAKRLERLAQSKLVALKTR
;
A
#
# COMPACT_ATOMS: atom_id res chain seq x y z
N MET A 1 -29.53 -14.91 1.09
CA MET A 1 -28.67 -14.56 -0.08
C MET A 1 -27.79 -13.33 0.13
N SER A 2 -28.18 -12.35 0.95
CA SER A 2 -27.34 -11.17 1.26
C SER A 2 -26.06 -11.50 2.04
N VAL A 3 -26.12 -12.41 3.03
CA VAL A 3 -24.98 -12.75 3.91
C VAL A 3 -23.85 -13.46 3.16
N THR A 4 -24.16 -14.38 2.25
CA THR A 4 -23.16 -15.06 1.42
C THR A 4 -22.47 -14.08 0.47
N LEU A 5 -23.22 -13.14 -0.10
CA LEU A 5 -22.68 -12.12 -1.00
C LEU A 5 -21.74 -11.14 -0.27
N THR A 6 -22.12 -10.66 0.92
CA THR A 6 -21.28 -9.76 1.73
C THR A 6 -20.03 -10.46 2.25
N THR A 7 -20.13 -11.73 2.65
CA THR A 7 -18.96 -12.51 3.10
C THR A 7 -17.99 -12.75 1.94
N PHE A 8 -18.51 -13.08 0.75
CA PHE A 8 -17.71 -13.30 -0.44
C PHE A 8 -17.00 -12.03 -0.92
N LEU A 9 -17.70 -10.89 -0.99
CA LEU A 9 -17.09 -9.59 -1.28
C LEU A 9 -16.04 -9.21 -0.23
N GLY A 10 -16.31 -9.46 1.05
CA GLY A 10 -15.35 -9.17 2.13
C GLY A 10 -14.04 -9.93 1.98
N VAL A 11 -14.09 -11.19 1.55
CA VAL A 11 -12.91 -12.01 1.27
C VAL A 11 -12.18 -11.52 0.01
N LEU A 12 -12.92 -11.19 -1.06
CA LEU A 12 -12.36 -10.70 -2.32
C LEU A 12 -11.62 -9.36 -2.15
N ILE A 13 -12.18 -8.44 -1.37
CA ILE A 13 -11.53 -7.15 -1.07
C ILE A 13 -10.25 -7.35 -0.25
N LYS A 14 -10.26 -8.26 0.73
CA LYS A 14 -9.07 -8.58 1.54
C LYS A 14 -7.97 -9.23 0.70
N LEU A 15 -8.34 -10.17 -0.19
CA LEU A 15 -7.41 -10.81 -1.13
C LEU A 15 -6.86 -9.80 -2.14
N GLY A 16 -7.71 -8.92 -2.69
CA GLY A 16 -7.29 -7.84 -3.58
C GLY A 16 -6.32 -6.87 -2.91
N ALA A 17 -6.59 -6.48 -1.67
CA ALA A 17 -5.69 -5.65 -0.89
C ALA A 17 -4.34 -6.34 -0.62
N ALA A 18 -4.35 -7.63 -0.25
CA ALA A 18 -3.13 -8.40 -0.07
C ALA A 18 -2.33 -8.53 -1.38
N ALA A 19 -3.01 -8.83 -2.50
CA ALA A 19 -2.38 -8.93 -3.81
C ALA A 19 -1.73 -7.61 -4.26
N LEU A 20 -2.38 -6.47 -3.97
CA LEU A 20 -1.84 -5.15 -4.26
C LEU A 20 -0.56 -4.88 -3.46
N ILE A 21 -0.55 -5.21 -2.16
CA ILE A 21 0.64 -5.11 -1.32
C ILE A 21 1.79 -5.99 -1.85
N PHE A 22 1.51 -7.26 -2.17
CA PHE A 22 2.54 -8.17 -2.71
C PHE A 22 3.12 -7.69 -4.04
N ASN A 23 2.29 -7.08 -4.90
CA ASN A 23 2.73 -6.55 -6.19
C ASN A 23 3.68 -5.35 -6.02
N GLU A 24 3.40 -4.46 -5.07
CA GLU A 24 4.27 -3.33 -4.76
C GLU A 24 5.58 -3.78 -4.09
N VAL A 25 5.53 -4.77 -3.18
CA VAL A 25 6.74 -5.36 -2.56
C VAL A 25 7.64 -5.98 -3.62
N ARG A 26 7.06 -6.69 -4.61
CA ARG A 26 7.82 -7.19 -5.77
C ARG A 26 8.50 -6.03 -6.52
N GLY A 27 7.80 -4.92 -6.75
CA GLY A 27 8.36 -3.72 -7.37
C GLY A 27 9.54 -3.14 -6.60
N ALA A 28 9.44 -3.07 -5.27
CA ALA A 28 10.52 -2.62 -4.40
C ALA A 28 11.75 -3.54 -4.49
N VAL A 29 11.55 -4.86 -4.41
CA VAL A 29 12.65 -5.84 -4.53
C VAL A 29 13.31 -5.77 -5.91
N LEU A 30 12.53 -5.64 -6.99
CA LEU A 30 13.07 -5.54 -8.36
C LEU A 30 13.86 -4.25 -8.60
N SER A 31 13.64 -3.20 -7.81
CA SER A 31 14.39 -1.95 -7.91
C SER A 31 15.79 -2.00 -7.28
N VAL A 32 16.05 -2.97 -6.38
CA VAL A 32 17.35 -3.16 -5.70
C VAL A 32 18.51 -3.38 -6.68
N PRO A 33 18.44 -4.32 -7.66
CA PRO A 33 19.52 -4.50 -8.62
C PRO A 33 19.73 -3.28 -9.55
N VAL A 34 18.67 -2.51 -9.83
CA VAL A 34 18.77 -1.26 -10.60
C VAL A 34 19.58 -0.22 -9.82
N LEU A 35 19.26 -0.04 -8.52
CA LEU A 35 20.04 0.81 -7.63
C LEU A 35 21.51 0.38 -7.52
N TYR A 36 21.75 -0.92 -7.40
CA TYR A 36 23.10 -1.47 -7.32
C TYR A 36 23.90 -1.21 -8.60
N GLY A 37 23.28 -1.39 -9.78
CA GLY A 37 23.88 -1.05 -11.07
C GLY A 37 24.15 0.45 -11.23
N MET A 38 23.27 1.31 -10.70
CA MET A 38 23.49 2.77 -10.70
C MET A 38 24.67 3.17 -9.81
N TYR A 39 24.81 2.54 -8.64
CA TYR A 39 25.95 2.78 -7.74
C TYR A 39 27.28 2.37 -8.40
N HIS A 40 27.32 1.21 -9.05
CA HIS A 40 28.55 0.69 -9.68
C HIS A 40 28.91 1.35 -11.02
N SER A 41 27.95 1.99 -11.71
CA SER A 41 28.20 2.67 -12.98
C SER A 41 28.80 4.08 -12.82
N GLY A 42 29.09 4.52 -11.60
CA GLY A 42 29.63 5.85 -11.33
C GLY A 42 28.60 6.98 -11.55
N ALA A 43 27.31 6.62 -11.58
CA ALA A 43 26.24 7.59 -11.75
C ALA A 43 26.31 8.61 -10.60
N ALA A 44 26.26 9.91 -10.94
CA ALA A 44 26.40 11.01 -9.99
C ALA A 44 25.47 10.82 -8.76
N LEU A 45 25.81 11.42 -7.61
CA LEU A 45 24.98 11.40 -6.37
C LEU A 45 23.47 11.61 -6.61
N MET A 46 23.10 12.39 -7.64
CA MET A 46 21.72 12.56 -8.09
C MET A 46 21.03 11.27 -8.54
N ALA A 47 21.72 10.35 -9.21
CA ALA A 47 21.17 9.08 -9.66
C ALA A 47 20.79 8.16 -8.48
N ILE A 48 21.66 8.06 -7.47
CA ILE A 48 21.37 7.32 -6.23
C ILE A 48 20.20 7.97 -5.48
N TRP A 49 20.15 9.31 -5.46
CA TRP A 49 19.04 10.05 -4.85
C TRP A 49 17.70 9.81 -5.57
N PHE A 50 17.69 9.82 -6.91
CA PHE A 50 16.49 9.50 -7.70
C PHE A 50 16.01 8.06 -7.47
N GLY A 51 16.93 7.11 -7.41
CA GLY A 51 16.58 5.72 -7.10
C GLY A 51 16.03 5.56 -5.67
N PHE A 52 16.58 6.29 -4.70
CA PHE A 52 16.03 6.33 -3.34
C PHE A 52 14.63 6.97 -3.30
N CYS A 53 14.40 8.10 -3.97
CA CYS A 53 13.08 8.72 -4.05
C CYS A 53 12.06 7.81 -4.74
N SER A 54 12.46 7.02 -5.74
CA SER A 54 11.60 6.03 -6.39
C SER A 54 11.23 4.89 -5.43
N LEU A 55 12.20 4.34 -4.69
CA LEU A 55 11.97 3.32 -3.66
C LEU A 55 11.10 3.82 -2.51
N ALA A 56 11.35 5.04 -2.05
CA ALA A 56 10.52 5.70 -1.04
C ALA A 56 9.09 5.92 -1.56
N GLY A 57 8.91 6.24 -2.85
CA GLY A 57 7.60 6.35 -3.49
C GLY A 57 6.83 5.03 -3.48
N ILE A 58 7.49 3.91 -3.78
CA ILE A 58 6.90 2.57 -3.71
C ILE A 58 6.58 2.18 -2.26
N ALA A 59 7.47 2.48 -1.31
CA ALA A 59 7.22 2.23 0.11
C ALA A 59 6.03 3.05 0.66
N LEU A 60 5.92 4.32 0.27
CA LEU A 60 4.79 5.19 0.62
C LEU A 60 3.49 4.71 -0.03
N SER A 61 3.53 4.25 -1.28
CA SER A 61 2.40 3.64 -1.99
C SER A 61 1.76 2.48 -1.22
N VAL A 62 2.52 1.72 -0.44
CA VAL A 62 2.02 0.61 0.39
C VAL A 62 1.56 1.06 1.78
N ILE A 63 2.31 1.98 2.40
CA ILE A 63 2.03 2.45 3.77
C ILE A 63 0.79 3.36 3.81
N VAL A 64 0.61 4.23 2.80
CA VAL A 64 -0.48 5.21 2.76
C VAL A 64 -1.86 4.55 2.71
N PRO A 65 -2.14 3.52 1.89
CA PRO A 65 -3.42 2.81 1.89
C PRO A 65 -3.75 2.15 3.24
N ILE A 66 -2.74 1.60 3.93
CA ILE A 66 -2.94 0.97 5.25
C ILE A 66 -3.36 2.02 6.28
N ILE A 67 -2.71 3.18 6.28
CA ILE A 67 -3.06 4.29 7.17
C ILE A 67 -4.44 4.87 6.81
N ALA A 68 -4.72 5.03 5.53
CA ALA A 68 -6.01 5.52 5.03
C ALA A 68 -7.16 4.58 5.42
N ALA A 69 -6.98 3.27 5.26
CA ALA A 69 -7.95 2.25 5.67
C ALA A 69 -8.24 2.33 7.18
N LYS A 70 -7.20 2.43 8.02
CA LYS A 70 -7.36 2.60 9.48
C LYS A 70 -8.09 3.88 9.87
N ARG A 71 -7.85 4.99 9.16
CA ARG A 71 -8.58 6.25 9.40
C ARG A 71 -10.04 6.16 8.97
N LEU A 72 -10.31 5.52 7.83
CA LEU A 72 -11.67 5.36 7.32
C LEU A 72 -12.51 4.46 8.23
N GLU A 73 -11.92 3.38 8.76
CA GLU A 73 -12.57 2.50 9.72
C GLU A 73 -12.94 3.24 11.02
N ARG A 74 -12.01 4.04 11.56
CA ARG A 74 -12.29 4.90 12.73
C ARG A 74 -13.44 5.88 12.47
N LEU A 75 -13.44 6.55 11.32
CA LEU A 75 -14.51 7.49 10.93
C LEU A 75 -15.87 6.78 10.78
N ALA A 76 -15.88 5.59 10.18
CA ALA A 76 -17.09 4.78 10.03
C ALA A 76 -17.64 4.33 11.39
N GLN A 77 -16.78 3.90 12.32
CA GLN A 77 -17.17 3.55 13.68
C GLN A 77 -17.72 4.76 14.46
N SER A 78 -17.09 5.93 14.37
CA SER A 78 -17.58 7.15 15.02
C SER A 78 -18.96 7.57 14.51
N LYS A 79 -19.23 7.44 13.21
CA LYS A 79 -20.56 7.74 12.63
C LYS A 79 -21.62 6.70 13.01
N LEU A 80 -21.25 5.42 13.08
CA LEU A 80 -22.16 4.35 13.54
C LEU A 80 -22.55 4.52 15.01
N VAL A 81 -21.59 4.91 15.86
CA VAL A 81 -21.87 5.21 17.28
C VAL A 81 -22.81 6.41 17.39
N ALA A 82 -22.57 7.50 16.64
CA ALA A 82 -23.43 8.68 16.65
C ALA A 82 -24.87 8.40 16.16
N LEU A 83 -25.06 7.45 15.23
CA LEU A 83 -26.38 7.01 14.78
C LEU A 83 -27.11 6.12 15.80
N LYS A 84 -26.37 5.39 16.63
CA LYS A 84 -26.94 4.47 17.63
C LYS A 84 -27.39 5.18 18.93
N THR A 85 -26.88 6.39 19.20
CA THR A 85 -27.27 7.22 20.35
C THR A 85 -28.46 8.14 20.06
N ARG A 86 -29.03 8.07 18.84
CA ARG A 86 -30.24 8.78 18.43
C ARG A 86 -31.42 7.83 18.37
#